data_AF-A0AAW8FNN7-F1
#
_entry.id   AF-A0AAW8FNN7-F1
#
_cell.length_a   1.000
_cell.length_b   1.000
_cell.length_c   1.000
_cell.angle_alpha   90.00
_cell.angle_beta   90.00
_cell.angle_gamma   90.00
#
_symmetry.space_group_name_H-M   'P 1'
#
loop_
_entity.id
_entity.type
_entity.pdbx_description
1 polymer ?
#
loop_
_entity_poly.entity_id
_entity_poly.type
_entity_poly.pdbx_seq_one_letter_code
_entity_poly.pdbx_strand_id
1 'polypeptide(L)' 'MISAFLDTAGVASVLLRSPVLAERWERPSALDRFRVSGLAGHLARAVLNVERWLAEPVPAGRPPH' A
#
# COMPACT_ATOMS: atom_id res chain seq x y z
N MET A 1 -7.12 10.27 12.24
CA MET A 1 -5.99 9.59 11.58
C MET A 1 -6.39 8.28 10.88
N ILE A 2 -7.15 7.38 11.52
CA ILE A 2 -7.62 6.13 10.85
C ILE A 2 -8.45 6.40 9.59
N SER A 3 -9.37 7.38 9.61
CA SER A 3 -10.15 7.75 8.41
C SER A 3 -9.24 8.10 7.23
N ALA A 4 -8.29 9.02 7.42
CA ALA A 4 -7.37 9.44 6.37
C ALA A 4 -6.55 8.27 5.79
N PHE A 5 -6.17 7.28 6.62
CA PHE A 5 -5.52 6.07 6.13
C PHE A 5 -6.46 5.26 5.22
N LEU A 6 -7.68 4.98 5.68
CA LEU A 6 -8.66 4.19 4.92
C LEU A 6 -9.09 4.90 3.63
N ASP A 7 -9.26 6.21 3.68
CA ASP A 7 -9.58 7.05 2.51
C ASP A 7 -8.44 6.97 1.47
N THR A 8 -7.19 7.07 1.93
CA THR A 8 -6.01 6.93 1.06
C THR A 8 -5.89 5.52 0.49
N ALA A 9 -6.16 4.48 1.30
CA ALA A 9 -6.14 3.09 0.86
C ALA A 9 -7.20 2.83 -0.22
N GLY A 10 -8.38 3.45 -0.09
CA GLY A 10 -9.43 3.41 -1.12
C GLY A 10 -8.95 3.99 -2.46
N VAL A 11 -8.33 5.16 -2.44
CA VAL A 11 -7.76 5.79 -3.65
C VAL A 11 -6.65 4.94 -4.26
N ALA A 12 -5.73 4.44 -3.44
CA ALA A 12 -4.65 3.56 -3.91
C ALA A 12 -5.20 2.28 -4.57
N SER A 13 -6.24 1.68 -4.00
CA SER A 13 -6.89 0.48 -4.54
C SER A 13 -7.55 0.73 -5.91
N VAL A 14 -8.10 1.92 -6.15
CA VAL A 14 -8.63 2.31 -7.48
C VAL A 14 -7.48 2.44 -8.48
N LEU A 15 -6.39 3.13 -8.10
CA LEU A 15 -5.23 3.31 -8.98
C LEU A 15 -4.56 1.99 -9.36
N LEU A 16 -4.40 1.07 -8.39
CA LEU A 16 -3.78 -0.24 -8.61
C LEU A 16 -4.61 -1.16 -9.52
N ARG A 17 -5.92 -0.92 -9.64
CA ARG A 17 -6.81 -1.66 -10.55
C ARG A 17 -6.98 -1.01 -11.92
N SER A 18 -6.37 0.16 -12.14
CA SER A 18 -6.49 0.86 -13.42
C SER A 18 -5.79 0.08 -14.54
N PRO A 19 -6.43 -0.16 -15.70
CA PRO A 19 -5.79 -0.85 -16.82
C PRO A 19 -4.58 -0.06 -17.37
N VAL A 20 -4.60 1.26 -17.24
CA VAL A 20 -3.48 2.14 -17.63
C VAL A 20 -2.20 1.83 -16.84
N LEU A 21 -2.32 1.27 -15.63
CA LEU A 21 -1.16 0.85 -14.85
C LEU A 21 -0.42 -0.30 -15.54
N ALA A 22 -1.15 -1.28 -16.09
CA ALA A 22 -0.57 -2.40 -16.82
C ALA A 22 0.11 -1.92 -18.11
N GLU A 23 -0.53 -1.00 -18.85
CA GLU A 23 0.05 -0.41 -20.06
C GLU A 23 1.38 0.33 -19.80
N ARG A 24 1.56 0.89 -18.61
CA ARG A 24 2.72 1.72 -18.25
C ARG A 24 3.70 1.01 -17.32
N TRP A 25 3.51 -0.26 -17.02
CA TRP A 25 4.19 -1.00 -15.95
C TRP A 25 5.71 -0.83 -15.95
N GLU A 26 6.34 -0.94 -17.13
CA GLU A 26 7.80 -0.85 -17.29
C GLU A 26 8.33 0.57 -17.54
N ARG A 27 7.46 1.58 -17.65
CA ARG A 27 7.87 2.95 -17.93
C ARG A 27 8.49 3.62 -16.69
N PRO A 28 9.35 4.63 -16.88
CA PRO A 28 9.76 5.52 -15.79
C PRO A 28 8.56 6.15 -15.09
N SER A 29 8.65 6.31 -13.78
CA SER A 29 7.66 7.03 -12.99
C SER A 29 8.00 8.54 -12.94
N ALA A 30 7.15 9.32 -12.27
CA ALA A 30 7.45 10.72 -11.96
C ALA A 30 8.54 10.89 -10.88
N LEU A 31 8.84 9.83 -10.14
CA LEU A 31 9.93 9.82 -9.16
C LEU A 31 11.20 9.26 -9.81
N ASP A 32 12.30 9.98 -9.61
CA ASP A 32 13.62 9.53 -10.03
C ASP A 32 13.93 8.15 -9.45
N ARG A 33 14.62 7.33 -10.25
CA ARG A 33 15.02 5.94 -9.93
C ARG A 33 13.87 4.93 -9.80
N PHE A 34 12.60 5.34 -9.92
CA PHE A 34 11.47 4.43 -9.88
C PHE A 34 10.85 4.23 -11.27
N ARG A 35 10.57 2.96 -11.60
CA ARG A 35 9.58 2.60 -12.61
C ARG A 35 8.17 2.70 -12.02
N VAL A 36 7.18 2.78 -12.89
CA VAL A 36 5.75 2.75 -12.52
C VAL A 36 5.43 1.52 -11.66
N SER A 37 5.93 0.34 -12.03
CA SER A 37 5.82 -0.90 -11.25
C SER A 37 6.37 -0.78 -9.82
N GLY A 38 7.51 -0.10 -9.64
CA GLY A 38 8.10 0.11 -8.32
C GLY A 38 7.24 1.00 -7.42
N LEU A 39 6.67 2.08 -7.98
CA LEU A 39 5.77 2.97 -7.25
C LEU A 39 4.45 2.26 -6.90
N ALA A 40 3.90 1.48 -7.82
CA ALA A 40 2.72 0.66 -7.57
C ALA A 40 2.96 -0.37 -6.45
N GLY A 41 4.13 -1.03 -6.45
CA GLY A 41 4.51 -1.94 -5.37
C GLY A 41 4.63 -1.23 -4.01
N HIS A 42 5.11 0.01 -3.97
CA HIS A 42 5.15 0.81 -2.74
C HIS A 42 3.75 1.12 -2.19
N LEU A 43 2.82 1.53 -3.05
CA LEU A 43 1.43 1.77 -2.65
C LEU A 43 0.74 0.48 -2.18
N ALA A 44 0.90 -0.60 -2.92
CA ALA A 44 0.32 -1.89 -2.58
C ALA A 44 0.83 -2.40 -1.23
N ARG A 45 2.14 -2.31 -0.98
CA ARG A 45 2.74 -2.73 0.29
C ARG A 45 2.21 -1.94 1.49
N ALA A 46 1.96 -0.63 1.33
CA ALA A 46 1.43 0.20 2.41
C ALA A 46 0.01 -0.22 2.83
N VAL A 47 -0.81 -0.67 1.89
CA VAL A 47 -2.19 -1.11 2.15
C VAL A 47 -2.25 -2.58 2.59
N LEU A 48 -1.63 -3.49 1.83
CA LEU A 48 -1.76 -4.94 2.03
C LEU A 48 -1.01 -5.45 3.26
N ASN A 49 0.01 -4.72 3.74
CA ASN A 49 0.66 -5.09 5.00
C ASN A 49 -0.28 -5.00 6.20
N VAL A 50 -1.31 -4.15 6.17
CA VAL A 50 -2.25 -4.03 7.29
C VAL A 50 -3.00 -5.33 7.51
N GLU A 51 -3.49 -5.97 6.45
CA GLU A 51 -4.15 -7.28 6.54
C GLU A 51 -3.21 -8.32 7.14
N ARG A 52 -1.95 -8.33 6.71
CA ARG A 52 -0.92 -9.22 7.28
C ARG A 52 -0.74 -8.99 8.78
N TRP A 53 -0.63 -7.74 9.23
CA TRP A 53 -0.45 -7.43 10.65
C TRP A 53 -1.68 -7.79 11.49
N LEU A 54 -2.89 -7.61 10.93
CA LEU A 54 -4.13 -7.98 11.61
C LEU A 54 -4.30 -9.50 11.72
N ALA A 55 -3.65 -10.28 10.86
CA ALA A 55 -3.65 -11.74 10.90
C ALA A 55 -2.64 -12.31 11.92
N GLU A 56 -1.67 -11.52 12.39
CA GLU A 56 -0.72 -11.96 13.41
C GLU A 56 -1.40 -12.09 14.78
N PRO A 57 -1.02 -13.08 15.61
CA PRO A 57 -1.50 -13.17 16.98
C PRO A 57 -1.22 -11.88 17.75
N VAL A 58 -2.19 -11.43 18.55
CA VAL A 58 -2.00 -10.28 19.43
C VAL A 58 -0.82 -10.59 20.37
N PRO A 59 0.26 -9.78 20.37
CA PRO A 59 1.38 -10.00 21.27
C PRO A 59 0.88 -10.01 22.71
N ALA A 60 1.35 -10.95 23.52
CA ALA A 60 1.08 -10.94 24.96
C ALA A 60 1.48 -9.57 25.51
N GLY A 61 0.51 -8.80 25.98
CA GLY A 61 0.72 -7.41 26.39
C GLY A 61 1.78 -7.31 27.48
N ARG A 62 2.52 -6.20 27.49
CA ARG A 62 3.26 -5.79 28.69
C ARG A 62 2.24 -5.62 29.82
N PRO A 63 2.45 -6.22 31.01
CA PRO A 63 1.53 -6.05 32.12
C PRO A 63 1.35 -4.56 32.44
N PRO A 64 0.11 -4.12 32.77
CA PRO A 64 -0.14 -2.72 33.11
C PRO A 64 0.75 -2.31 34.28
N HIS A 65 1.35 -1.13 34.18
CA HIS A 65 2.06 -0.47 35.27
C HIS A 65 1.07 0.06 36.29
#